data_AF-A0A151SWZ7-F1
#
_entry.id   AF-A0A151SWZ7-F1
#
_cell.length_a   1.000
_cell.length_b   1.000
_cell.length_c   1.000
_cell.angle_alpha   90.00
_cell.angle_beta   90.00
_cell.angle_gamma   90.00
#
_symmetry.space_group_name_H-M   'P 1'
#
loop_
_entity.id
_entity.type
_entity.pdbx_description
1 polymer ?
#
loop_
_entity_poly.entity_id
_entity_poly.type
_entity_poly.pdbx_seq_one_letter_code
_entity_poly.pdbx_strand_id
1 'polypeptide(L)'
;MEKRQHLYWTACATHCLDLCLEDIGKKKNVQKLLSDAKVVTTFIYNHTWIVNLMKKYTGGREIICPGVTRFATQFLPLQAIVQQKQGLRNMFNFEEFRLSKFGRDKNGLAFEARQIIIGNDFWSKANDLLKVFEPLVKVLRLVDGDEKPTMSFIYEAIDRAKQSI
;
A
#
# COMPACT_ATOMS: atom_id res chain seq x y z
N MET A 1 17.51 -20.35 26.67
CA MET A 1 18.01 -19.45 27.72
C MET A 1 18.73 -20.20 28.84
N GLU A 2 18.25 -21.37 29.28
CA GLU A 2 18.87 -22.15 30.38
C GLU A 2 20.36 -22.52 30.19
N LYS A 3 20.85 -22.62 28.94
CA LYS A 3 22.26 -22.94 28.63
C LYS A 3 23.19 -21.73 28.47
N ARG A 4 22.68 -20.49 28.43
CA ARG A 4 23.50 -19.28 28.21
C ARG A 4 23.01 -18.13 29.09
N GLN A 5 23.37 -18.18 30.37
CA GLN A 5 22.88 -17.29 31.42
C GLN A 5 23.33 -15.82 31.29
N HIS A 6 24.36 -15.53 30.51
CA HIS A 6 24.93 -14.18 30.35
C HIS A 6 24.52 -13.48 29.05
N LEU A 7 23.67 -14.11 28.22
CA LEU A 7 23.14 -13.47 27.01
C LEU A 7 21.74 -12.95 27.28
N TYR A 8 21.55 -11.66 27.04
CA TYR A 8 20.24 -11.03 27.01
C TYR A 8 19.68 -11.08 25.59
N TRP A 9 18.41 -11.45 25.46
CA TRP A 9 17.71 -11.46 24.17
C TRP A 9 16.45 -10.63 24.31
N THR A 10 16.18 -9.83 23.29
CA THR A 10 14.94 -9.08 23.16
C THR A 10 14.34 -9.38 21.79
N ALA A 11 13.01 -9.36 21.71
CA ALA A 11 12.34 -9.49 20.42
C ALA A 11 12.62 -8.25 19.56
N CYS A 12 12.78 -8.45 18.25
CA CYS A 12 12.97 -7.37 17.30
C CYS A 12 11.65 -6.59 17.11
N ALA A 13 11.65 -5.29 17.42
CA ALA A 13 10.47 -4.44 17.27
C ALA A 13 9.99 -4.37 15.82
N THR A 14 10.91 -4.25 14.85
CA THR A 14 10.60 -4.28 13.42
C THR A 14 9.88 -5.57 13.04
N HIS A 15 10.36 -6.72 13.51
CA HIS A 15 9.73 -8.01 13.24
C HIS A 15 8.33 -8.12 13.85
N CYS A 16 8.15 -7.66 15.10
CA CYS A 16 6.84 -7.65 15.74
C CYS A 16 5.83 -6.77 15.00
N LEU A 17 6.24 -5.57 14.55
CA LEU A 17 5.39 -4.68 13.76
C LEU A 17 5.04 -5.27 12.39
N ASP A 18 6.00 -5.94 11.75
CA ASP A 18 5.79 -6.63 10.47
C ASP A 18 4.72 -7.74 10.61
N LEU A 19 4.74 -8.51 11.69
CA LEU A 19 3.71 -9.51 12.00
C LEU A 19 2.34 -8.89 12.28
N CYS A 20 2.28 -7.75 13.00
CA CYS A 20 1.02 -7.03 13.19
C CYS A 20 0.40 -6.57 11.87
N LEU A 21 1.23 -6.07 10.94
CA LEU A 21 0.79 -5.68 9.59
C LEU A 21 0.32 -6.88 8.78
N GLU A 22 0.99 -8.03 8.91
CA GLU A 22 0.58 -9.29 8.28
C GLU A 22 -0.83 -9.71 8.73
N ASP A 23 -1.10 -9.66 10.03
CA ASP A 23 -2.40 -10.06 10.59
C ASP A 23 -3.53 -9.08 10.21
N ILE A 24 -3.23 -7.79 10.07
CA ILE A 24 -4.16 -6.82 9.48
C ILE A 24 -4.45 -7.19 8.01
N GLY A 25 -3.41 -7.52 7.24
CA GLY A 25 -3.52 -7.93 5.84
C GLY A 25 -4.38 -9.18 5.62
N LYS A 26 -4.36 -10.13 6.58
CA LYS A 26 -5.16 -11.37 6.53
C LYS A 26 -6.66 -11.17 6.76
N LYS A 27 -7.12 -10.01 7.25
CA LYS A 27 -8.55 -9.74 7.43
C LYS A 27 -9.25 -9.77 6.06
N LYS A 28 -10.35 -10.52 5.91
CA LYS A 28 -11.05 -10.72 4.62
C LYS A 28 -11.32 -9.42 3.85
N ASN A 29 -11.77 -8.37 4.55
CA ASN A 29 -12.06 -7.07 3.94
C ASN A 29 -10.78 -6.37 3.42
N VAL A 30 -9.68 -6.48 4.17
CA VAL A 30 -8.38 -5.91 3.81
C VAL A 30 -7.78 -6.70 2.66
N GLN A 31 -7.82 -8.03 2.72
CA GLN A 31 -7.31 -8.91 1.68
C GLN A 31 -7.99 -8.65 0.34
N LYS A 32 -9.32 -8.46 0.33
CA LYS A 32 -10.07 -8.07 -0.87
C LYS A 32 -9.61 -6.72 -1.43
N LEU A 33 -9.44 -5.73 -0.56
CA LEU A 33 -8.98 -4.41 -0.97
C LEU A 33 -7.56 -4.44 -1.55
N LEU A 34 -6.66 -5.23 -0.95
CA LEU A 34 -5.31 -5.45 -1.46
C LEU A 34 -5.33 -6.22 -2.79
N SER A 35 -6.25 -7.18 -2.98
CA SER A 35 -6.41 -7.84 -4.28
C SER A 35 -6.92 -6.88 -5.35
N ASP A 36 -7.86 -5.99 -5.02
CA ASP A 36 -8.36 -4.97 -5.95
C ASP A 36 -7.23 -4.01 -6.35
N ALA A 37 -6.40 -3.56 -5.40
CA ALA A 37 -5.22 -2.75 -5.69
C ALA A 37 -4.19 -3.51 -6.54
N LYS A 38 -4.04 -4.83 -6.32
CA LYS A 38 -3.18 -5.69 -7.15
C LYS A 38 -3.70 -5.81 -8.58
N VAL A 39 -5.01 -5.92 -8.79
CA VAL A 39 -5.61 -5.94 -10.15
C VAL A 39 -5.27 -4.66 -10.90
N VAL A 40 -5.44 -3.50 -10.25
CA VAL A 40 -5.11 -2.19 -10.85
C VAL A 40 -3.63 -2.09 -11.20
N THR A 41 -2.73 -2.42 -10.27
CA THR A 41 -1.28 -2.34 -10.53
C THR A 41 -0.84 -3.34 -11.59
N THR A 42 -1.32 -4.58 -11.55
CA THR A 42 -1.04 -5.60 -12.56
C THR A 42 -1.46 -5.12 -13.95
N PHE A 43 -2.67 -4.58 -14.10
CA PHE A 43 -3.12 -4.04 -15.38
C PHE A 43 -2.23 -2.90 -15.89
N ILE A 44 -1.89 -1.94 -15.02
CA ILE A 44 -1.08 -0.79 -15.40
C ILE A 44 0.31 -1.22 -15.88
N TYR A 45 0.99 -2.07 -15.11
CA TYR A 45 2.38 -2.43 -15.37
C TYR A 45 2.56 -3.55 -16.39
N ASN A 46 1.52 -4.31 -16.72
CA ASN A 46 1.57 -5.31 -17.80
C ASN A 46 1.62 -4.68 -19.21
N HIS A 47 1.33 -3.38 -19.35
CA HIS A 47 1.24 -2.73 -20.64
C HIS A 47 2.00 -1.40 -20.66
N THR A 48 3.09 -1.33 -21.42
CA THR A 48 3.93 -0.12 -21.54
C THR A 48 3.13 1.12 -21.93
N TRP A 49 2.15 0.97 -22.83
CA TRP A 49 1.27 2.07 -23.22
C TRP A 49 0.43 2.60 -22.04
N ILE A 50 -0.07 1.72 -21.17
CA ILE A 50 -0.84 2.10 -19.97
C ILE A 50 0.07 2.75 -18.94
N VAL A 51 1.30 2.26 -18.74
CA VAL A 51 2.28 2.91 -17.87
C VAL A 51 2.54 4.35 -18.32
N ASN A 52 2.77 4.56 -19.61
CA ASN A 52 3.01 5.89 -20.17
C ASN A 52 1.79 6.80 -20.02
N LEU A 53 0.59 6.24 -20.25
CA LEU A 53 -0.66 6.96 -20.05
C LEU A 53 -0.84 7.36 -18.58
N MET A 54 -0.59 6.44 -17.64
CA MET A 54 -0.63 6.71 -16.21
C MET A 54 0.34 7.84 -15.85
N LYS A 55 1.61 7.76 -16.29
CA LYS A 55 2.62 8.79 -16.07
C LYS A 55 2.19 10.16 -16.61
N LYS A 56 1.50 10.21 -17.75
CA LYS A 56 0.94 11.45 -18.31
C LYS A 56 -0.10 12.10 -17.38
N TYR A 57 -0.95 11.32 -16.71
CA TYR A 57 -2.01 11.82 -15.82
C TYR A 57 -1.59 11.97 -14.34
N THR A 58 -0.50 11.33 -13.91
CA THR A 58 0.02 11.41 -12.54
C THR A 58 1.23 12.33 -12.41
N GLY A 59 1.61 13.04 -13.48
CA GLY A 59 2.79 13.91 -13.48
C GLY A 59 4.11 13.14 -13.36
N GLY A 60 4.18 11.96 -13.96
CA GLY A 60 5.38 11.10 -14.00
C GLY A 60 5.57 10.20 -12.77
N ARG A 61 4.63 10.21 -11.81
CA ARG A 61 4.75 9.43 -10.57
C ARG A 61 4.52 7.94 -10.81
N GLU A 62 5.27 7.11 -10.11
CA GLU A 62 5.10 5.66 -10.11
C GLU A 62 4.15 5.22 -8.99
N ILE A 63 3.46 4.09 -9.20
CA ILE A 63 2.52 3.50 -8.23
C ILE A 63 3.17 2.36 -7.45
N ILE A 64 4.05 1.58 -8.09
CA ILE A 64 4.86 0.60 -7.39
C ILE A 64 6.00 1.34 -6.68
N CYS A 65 6.07 1.18 -5.36
CA CYS A 65 7.17 1.68 -4.54
C CYS A 65 7.82 0.51 -3.80
N PRO A 66 9.15 0.30 -3.92
CA PRO A 66 9.86 -0.62 -3.04
C PRO A 66 9.63 -0.24 -1.57
N GLY A 67 9.27 -1.23 -0.74
CA GLY A 67 8.99 -1.02 0.69
C GLY A 67 10.13 -1.43 1.60
N VAL A 68 10.12 -0.87 2.81
CA VAL A 68 11.10 -1.13 3.87
C VAL A 68 11.04 -2.57 4.36
N THR A 69 9.83 -3.13 4.49
CA THR A 69 9.61 -4.56 4.80
C THR A 69 8.70 -5.23 3.77
N ARG A 70 8.79 -6.57 3.69
CA ARG A 70 8.01 -7.40 2.76
C ARG A 70 6.49 -7.19 2.89
N PHE A 71 5.98 -6.94 4.10
CA PHE A 71 4.54 -6.72 4.29
C PHE A 71 4.13 -5.26 4.07
N ALA A 72 4.94 -4.30 4.49
CA ALA A 72 4.69 -2.89 4.14
C ALA A 72 4.61 -2.69 2.61
N THR A 73 5.37 -3.49 1.85
CA THR A 73 5.36 -3.50 0.38
C THR A 73 3.97 -3.75 -0.24
N GLN A 74 3.05 -4.46 0.42
CA GLN A 74 1.71 -4.69 -0.12
C GLN A 74 0.78 -3.47 -0.01
N PHE A 75 1.01 -2.63 0.99
CA PHE A 75 0.17 -1.46 1.27
C PHE A 75 0.71 -0.17 0.63
N LEU A 76 2.00 -0.12 0.28
CA LEU A 76 2.58 1.05 -0.42
C LEU A 76 1.93 1.33 -1.78
N PRO A 77 1.65 0.33 -2.65
CA PRO A 77 0.91 0.56 -3.87
C PRO A 77 -0.51 1.08 -3.62
N LEU A 78 -1.18 0.60 -2.56
CA LEU A 78 -2.49 1.12 -2.16
C LEU A 78 -2.41 2.60 -1.78
N GLN A 79 -1.40 2.98 -1.00
CA GLN A 79 -1.14 4.37 -0.64
C GLN A 79 -0.89 5.24 -1.87
N ALA A 80 -0.05 4.78 -2.81
CA ALA A 80 0.24 5.49 -4.04
C ALA A 80 -1.00 5.66 -4.94
N ILE A 81 -1.84 4.61 -5.05
CA ILE A 81 -3.13 4.67 -5.76
C ILE A 81 -4.02 5.75 -5.15
N VAL A 82 -4.16 5.78 -3.82
CA VAL A 82 -4.97 6.79 -3.11
C VAL A 82 -4.46 8.20 -3.34
N GLN A 83 -3.14 8.42 -3.27
CA GLN A 83 -2.53 9.72 -3.56
C GLN A 83 -2.77 10.17 -5.01
N GLN A 84 -2.83 9.24 -5.95
CA GLN A 84 -3.05 9.52 -7.39
C GLN A 84 -4.52 9.35 -7.82
N LYS A 85 -5.48 9.37 -6.88
CA LYS A 85 -6.90 9.17 -7.15
C LYS A 85 -7.43 9.95 -8.35
N GLN A 86 -7.16 11.25 -8.39
CA GLN A 86 -7.66 12.10 -9.47
C GLN A 86 -6.98 11.81 -10.80
N GLY A 87 -5.66 11.61 -10.80
CA GLY A 87 -4.91 11.24 -12.01
C GLY A 87 -5.39 9.92 -12.61
N LEU A 88 -5.59 8.91 -11.76
CA LEU A 88 -6.12 7.62 -12.19
C LEU A 88 -7.55 7.72 -12.72
N ARG A 89 -8.44 8.44 -12.02
CA ARG A 89 -9.81 8.66 -12.52
C ARG A 89 -9.83 9.37 -13.85
N ASN A 90 -9.00 10.39 -14.03
CA ASN A 90 -8.88 11.10 -15.30
C ASN A 90 -8.37 10.18 -16.40
N MET A 91 -7.34 9.38 -16.13
CA MET A 91 -6.79 8.40 -17.08
C MET A 91 -7.87 7.45 -17.62
N PHE A 92 -8.66 6.83 -16.73
CA PHE A 92 -9.69 5.86 -17.12
C PHE A 92 -10.92 6.49 -17.79
N ASN A 93 -11.18 7.78 -17.57
CA ASN A 93 -12.30 8.50 -18.16
C ASN A 93 -11.96 9.20 -19.48
N PHE A 94 -10.67 9.40 -19.78
CA PHE A 94 -10.24 10.12 -20.97
C PHE A 94 -10.53 9.35 -22.26
N GLU A 95 -10.74 10.10 -23.35
CA GLU A 95 -11.11 9.54 -24.65
C GLU A 95 -10.04 8.59 -25.20
N GLU A 96 -8.76 8.93 -25.04
CA GLU A 96 -7.61 8.10 -25.41
C GLU A 96 -7.68 6.68 -24.80
N PHE A 97 -8.08 6.56 -23.52
CA PHE A 97 -8.30 5.26 -22.90
C PHE A 97 -9.58 4.59 -23.39
N ARG A 98 -10.69 5.32 -23.44
CA ARG A 98 -12.01 4.79 -23.84
C ARG A 98 -12.04 4.25 -25.26
N LEU A 99 -11.32 4.89 -26.19
CA LEU A 99 -11.24 4.48 -27.58
C LEU A 99 -10.23 3.34 -27.81
N SER A 100 -9.34 3.06 -26.84
CA SER A 100 -8.38 1.95 -26.93
C SER A 100 -9.07 0.58 -26.87
N LYS A 101 -8.32 -0.49 -27.21
CA LYS A 101 -8.80 -1.87 -27.05
C LYS A 101 -9.25 -2.16 -25.61
N PHE A 102 -8.48 -1.67 -24.62
CA PHE A 102 -8.73 -1.88 -23.20
C PHE A 102 -9.97 -1.14 -22.68
N GLY A 103 -10.31 0.00 -23.27
CA GLY A 103 -11.51 0.76 -22.91
C GLY A 103 -12.80 0.15 -23.44
N ARG A 104 -12.71 -0.64 -24.52
CA ARG A 104 -13.83 -1.36 -25.16
C ARG A 104 -14.05 -2.74 -24.57
N ASP A 105 -13.04 -3.29 -23.89
CA ASP A 105 -13.15 -4.57 -23.21
C ASP A 105 -14.25 -4.54 -22.15
N LYS A 106 -15.17 -5.50 -22.25
CA LYS A 106 -16.29 -5.65 -21.31
C LYS A 106 -15.99 -6.62 -20.16
N ASN A 107 -14.90 -7.38 -20.27
CA ASN A 107 -14.46 -8.40 -19.32
C ASN A 107 -12.92 -8.37 -19.19
N GLY A 108 -12.41 -8.94 -18.10
CA GLY A 108 -10.96 -9.06 -17.85
C GLY A 108 -10.35 -7.91 -17.06
N LEU A 109 -9.03 -7.94 -16.91
CA LEU A 109 -8.28 -7.05 -16.00
C LEU A 109 -8.50 -5.56 -16.27
N ALA A 110 -8.61 -5.15 -17.54
CA ALA A 110 -8.86 -3.75 -17.91
C ALA A 110 -10.23 -3.26 -17.42
N PHE A 111 -11.26 -4.09 -17.59
CA PHE A 111 -12.61 -3.79 -17.16
C PHE A 111 -12.68 -3.75 -15.62
N GLU A 112 -12.12 -4.75 -14.94
CA GLU A 112 -12.08 -4.82 -13.48
C GLU A 112 -11.35 -3.63 -12.87
N ALA A 113 -10.15 -3.30 -13.36
CA ALA A 113 -9.37 -2.15 -12.88
C ALA A 113 -10.15 -0.83 -13.05
N ARG A 114 -10.88 -0.68 -14.15
CA ARG A 114 -11.74 0.48 -14.38
C ARG A 114 -12.88 0.53 -13.35
N GLN A 115 -13.58 -0.58 -13.09
CA GLN A 115 -14.67 -0.61 -12.11
C GLN A 115 -14.17 -0.24 -10.70
N ILE A 116 -13.00 -0.74 -10.31
CA ILE A 116 -12.37 -0.44 -9.02
C ILE A 116 -12.06 1.07 -8.89
N ILE A 117 -11.42 1.67 -9.91
CA ILE A 117 -11.00 3.08 -9.88
C ILE A 117 -12.17 4.05 -9.96
N ILE A 118 -13.21 3.72 -10.73
CA ILE A 118 -14.40 4.56 -10.86
C ILE A 118 -15.31 4.40 -9.63
N GLY A 119 -15.43 3.20 -9.08
CA GLY A 119 -16.23 2.90 -7.90
C GLY A 119 -15.80 3.72 -6.67
N ASN A 120 -16.76 4.24 -5.90
CA ASN A 120 -16.48 5.01 -4.68
C ASN A 120 -16.12 4.14 -3.47
N ASP A 121 -16.62 2.90 -3.43
CA ASP A 121 -16.44 1.95 -2.32
C ASP A 121 -14.95 1.64 -2.06
N PHE A 122 -14.19 1.40 -3.13
CA PHE A 122 -12.74 1.16 -3.05
C PHE A 122 -12.01 2.31 -2.35
N TRP A 123 -12.29 3.56 -2.74
CA TRP A 123 -11.61 4.73 -2.16
C TRP A 123 -11.96 4.94 -0.70
N SER A 124 -13.21 4.73 -0.29
CA SER A 124 -13.61 4.87 1.11
C SER A 124 -12.86 3.85 1.97
N LYS A 125 -12.91 2.57 1.57
CA LYS A 125 -12.23 1.48 2.28
C LYS A 125 -10.71 1.64 2.30
N ALA A 126 -10.12 2.10 1.19
CA ALA A 126 -8.70 2.39 1.10
C ALA A 126 -8.27 3.52 2.04
N ASN A 127 -9.03 4.60 2.10
CA ASN A 127 -8.75 5.69 3.04
C ASN A 127 -8.83 5.23 4.50
N ASP A 128 -9.86 4.46 4.85
CA ASP A 128 -10.01 3.97 6.22
C ASP A 128 -8.90 2.99 6.61
N LEU A 129 -8.47 2.12 5.71
CA LEU A 129 -7.32 1.25 5.94
C LEU A 129 -6.01 2.05 6.09
N LEU A 130 -5.81 3.08 5.27
CA LEU A 130 -4.60 3.89 5.33
C LEU A 130 -4.48 4.69 6.63
N LYS A 131 -5.60 5.11 7.24
CA LYS A 131 -5.58 5.73 8.59
C LYS A 131 -4.98 4.80 9.65
N VAL A 132 -5.23 3.49 9.53
CA VAL A 132 -4.65 2.48 10.44
C VAL A 132 -3.20 2.19 10.08
N PHE A 133 -2.90 2.09 8.79
CA PHE A 133 -1.61 1.67 8.29
C PHE A 133 -0.52 2.75 8.43
N GLU A 134 -0.85 4.01 8.19
CA GLU A 134 0.13 5.11 8.14
C GLU A 134 0.86 5.32 9.49
N PRO A 135 0.18 5.35 10.66
CA PRO A 135 0.87 5.45 11.95
C PRO A 135 1.81 4.26 12.19
N LEU A 136 1.38 3.03 11.86
CA LEU A 136 2.18 1.83 12.05
C LEU A 136 3.45 1.85 11.17
N VAL A 137 3.36 2.31 9.93
CA VAL A 137 4.53 2.47 9.06
C VAL A 137 5.47 3.56 9.56
N LYS A 138 4.96 4.64 10.15
CA LYS A 138 5.82 5.66 10.76
C LYS A 138 6.65 5.08 11.90
N VAL A 139 6.04 4.25 12.75
CA VAL A 139 6.78 3.53 13.80
C VAL A 139 7.77 2.54 13.19
N LEU A 140 7.36 1.78 12.18
CA LEU A 140 8.23 0.82 11.50
C LEU A 140 9.48 1.50 10.91
N ARG A 141 9.31 2.63 10.22
CA ARG A 141 10.42 3.43 9.68
C ARG A 141 11.32 4.02 10.76
N LEU A 142 10.75 4.38 11.90
CA LEU A 142 11.52 4.87 13.03
C LEU A 142 12.41 3.75 13.59
N VAL A 143 11.88 2.55 13.82
CA VAL A 143 12.63 1.44 14.43
C VAL A 143 13.60 0.76 13.49
N ASP A 144 13.36 0.82 12.18
CA ASP A 144 14.23 0.27 11.14
C ASP A 144 15.36 1.24 10.73
N GLY A 145 15.30 2.50 11.19
CA GLY A 145 16.34 3.48 10.91
C GLY A 145 17.60 3.25 11.75
N ASP A 146 18.74 3.06 11.08
CA ASP A 146 20.05 2.87 11.72
C ASP A 146 20.73 4.20 12.15
N GLU A 147 20.12 5.35 11.86
CA GLU A 147 20.76 6.65 12.10
C GLU A 147 20.91 7.02 13.58
N LYS A 148 19.96 6.58 14.44
CA LYS A 148 19.92 6.95 15.86
C LYS A 148 19.41 5.78 16.71
N PRO A 149 19.85 5.64 17.97
CA PRO A 149 19.28 4.67 18.89
C PRO A 149 17.77 4.92 19.10
N THR A 150 16.94 3.98 18.65
CA THR A 150 15.48 4.15 18.65
C THR A 150 14.79 3.47 19.82
N MET A 151 15.47 2.56 20.52
CA MET A 151 14.88 1.73 21.59
C MET A 151 14.15 2.56 22.66
N SER A 152 14.71 3.69 23.09
CA SER A 152 14.10 4.58 24.08
C SER A 152 12.79 5.24 23.62
N PHE A 153 12.55 5.33 22.31
CA PHE A 153 11.38 6.00 21.71
C PHE A 153 10.27 5.03 21.31
N ILE A 154 10.53 3.72 21.31
CA ILE A 154 9.59 2.71 20.77
C ILE A 154 8.25 2.75 21.51
N TYR A 155 8.27 2.79 22.84
CA TYR A 155 7.04 2.80 23.64
C TYR A 155 6.17 4.01 23.34
N GLU A 156 6.77 5.20 23.31
CA GLU A 156 6.06 6.43 22.99
C GLU A 156 5.54 6.45 21.55
N ALA A 157 6.35 5.97 20.59
CA ALA A 157 5.97 5.91 19.18
C ALA A 157 4.77 4.97 18.96
N ILE A 158 4.76 3.80 19.60
CA ILE A 158 3.63 2.85 19.55
C ILE A 158 2.38 3.46 20.20
N ASP A 159 2.52 4.13 21.35
CA ASP A 159 1.37 4.74 22.03
C ASP A 159 0.74 5.86 21.19
N ARG A 160 1.56 6.75 20.61
CA ARG A 160 1.10 7.77 19.66
C ARG A 160 0.42 7.16 18.44
N ALA A 161 0.98 6.07 17.90
CA ALA A 161 0.37 5.37 16.77
C ALA A 161 -1.01 4.82 17.13
N LYS A 162 -1.17 4.23 18.32
CA LYS A 162 -2.46 3.73 18.83
C LYS A 162 -3.48 4.86 19.01
N GLN A 163 -3.08 6.02 19.50
CA GLN A 163 -3.97 7.18 19.67
C GLN A 163 -4.41 7.82 18.35
N SER A 164 -3.66 7.57 17.26
CA SER A 164 -3.92 8.15 15.93
C SER A 164 -4.87 7.30 15.08
N ILE A 165 -5.34 6.16 15.60
CA ILE A 165 -6.21 5.18 14.95
C ILE A 165 -7.61 5.27 15.57
#